data_AF-A0A2T0Y6Q6-F1
#
_entry.id   AF-A0A2T0Y6Q6-F1
#
_cell.length_a   1.000
_cell.length_b   1.000
_cell.length_c   1.000
_cell.angle_alpha   90.00
_cell.angle_beta   90.00
_cell.angle_gamma   90.00
#
_symmetry.space_group_name_H-M   'P 1'
#
loop_
_entity.id
_entity.type
_entity.pdbx_description
1 polymer ?
#
loop_
_entity_poly.entity_id
_entity_poly.type
_entity_poly.pdbx_seq_one_letter_code
_entity_poly.pdbx_strand_id
1 'polypeptide(L)'
;MTQRRRARPTWWQLALVVAVGAAAIAFVVMLTAGVLADGAGTGRPADFYRALGRELTDATNWTVVAVSALVGAVVTAVAALLTRRP
;
A
#
# COMPACT_ATOMS: atom_id res chain seq x y z
N MET A 1 -19.39 17.87 -28.99
CA MET A 1 -18.60 17.52 -27.79
C MET A 1 -19.25 16.34 -27.10
N THR A 2 -18.82 15.12 -27.42
CA THR A 2 -19.33 13.89 -26.80
C THR A 2 -18.82 13.80 -25.36
N GLN A 3 -19.68 14.14 -24.39
CA GLN A 3 -19.44 13.82 -22.98
C GLN A 3 -19.26 12.31 -22.85
N ARG A 4 -18.03 11.86 -22.64
CA ARG A 4 -17.76 10.49 -22.19
C ARG A 4 -18.50 10.30 -20.87
N ARG A 5 -19.63 9.58 -20.87
CA ARG A 5 -20.26 9.08 -19.65
C ARG A 5 -19.18 8.34 -18.87
N ARG A 6 -18.72 8.90 -17.75
CA ARG A 6 -17.81 8.19 -16.85
C ARG A 6 -18.57 6.98 -16.35
N ALA A 7 -18.20 5.79 -16.82
CA ALA A 7 -18.69 4.55 -16.25
C ALA A 7 -18.35 4.56 -14.76
N ARG A 8 -19.36 4.34 -13.90
CA ARG A 8 -19.10 4.24 -12.47
C ARG A 8 -18.25 2.99 -12.25
N PRO A 9 -17.13 3.08 -11.50
CA PRO A 9 -16.27 1.94 -11.25
C PRO A 9 -17.07 0.83 -10.55
N THR A 10 -16.80 -0.41 -10.92
CA THR A 10 -17.43 -1.56 -10.26
C THR A 10 -16.89 -1.70 -8.83
N TRP A 11 -17.67 -2.34 -7.95
CA TRP A 11 -17.28 -2.56 -6.56
C TRP A 11 -15.94 -3.31 -6.41
N TRP A 12 -15.64 -4.25 -7.31
CA TRP A 12 -14.37 -4.99 -7.31
C TRP A 12 -13.20 -4.11 -7.75
N GLN A 13 -13.42 -3.17 -8.68
CA GLN A 13 -12.41 -2.19 -9.07
C GLN A 13 -12.06 -1.28 -7.89
N LEU A 14 -13.06 -0.85 -7.13
CA LEU A 14 -12.83 -0.08 -5.90
C LEU A 14 -12.05 -0.90 -4.87
N ALA A 15 -12.40 -2.17 -4.68
CA ALA A 15 -11.68 -3.05 -3.74
C ALA A 15 -10.21 -3.22 -4.12
N LEU A 16 -9.90 -3.39 -5.40
CA LEU A 16 -8.52 -3.44 -5.87
C LEU A 16 -7.78 -2.12 -5.66
N VAL A 17 -8.40 -0.98 -5.98
CA VAL A 17 -7.78 0.33 -5.79
C VAL A 17 -7.48 0.59 -4.33
N VAL A 18 -8.40 0.26 -3.42
CA VAL A 18 -8.18 0.41 -1.98
C VAL A 18 -7.12 -0.56 -1.48
N ALA A 19 -7.12 -1.81 -1.94
CA ALA A 19 -6.09 -2.79 -1.59
C ALA A 19 -4.69 -2.32 -2.02
N VAL A 20 -4.54 -1.88 -3.27
CA VAL A 20 -3.28 -1.34 -3.80
C VAL A 20 -2.89 -0.06 -3.05
N GLY A 21 -3.85 0.82 -2.75
CA GLY A 21 -3.61 2.03 -1.97
C GLY A 21 -3.08 1.72 -0.56
N ALA A 22 -3.71 0.80 0.15
CA ALA A 22 -3.29 0.36 1.48
C ALA A 22 -1.90 -0.30 1.44
N ALA A 23 -1.64 -1.15 0.43
CA ALA A 23 -0.34 -1.78 0.21
C ALA A 23 0.76 -0.74 -0.03
N ALA A 24 0.49 0.26 -0.88
CA ALA A 24 1.44 1.31 -1.20
C ALA A 24 1.76 2.18 0.02
N ILE A 25 0.75 2.55 0.83
CA ILE A 25 0.95 3.30 2.07
C ILE A 25 1.83 2.50 3.04
N ALA A 26 1.51 1.22 3.27
CA ALA A 26 2.29 0.37 4.15
C ALA A 26 3.74 0.21 3.69
N PHE A 27 3.96 0.04 2.38
CA PHE A 27 5.29 -0.03 1.80
C PHE A 27 6.09 1.25 2.04
N VAL A 28 5.52 2.42 1.77
CA VAL A 28 6.20 3.71 1.99
C VAL A 28 6.55 3.91 3.46
N VAL A 29 5.63 3.59 4.37
CA VAL A 29 5.88 3.72 5.82
C VAL A 29 7.00 2.80 6.28
N MET A 30 6.97 1.51 5.90
CA MET A 30 8.01 0.55 6.28
C MET A 30 9.37 0.93 5.73
N LEU A 31 9.43 1.25 4.43
CA LEU A 31 10.68 1.65 3.78
C LEU A 31 11.26 2.92 4.42
N THR A 32 10.41 3.90 4.73
CA THR A 32 10.84 5.15 5.37
C THR A 32 11.33 4.89 6.79
N ALA A 33 10.60 4.09 7.58
CA ALA A 33 10.98 3.74 8.95
C ALA A 33 12.29 2.95 9.01
N GLY A 34 12.45 1.94 8.15
CA GLY A 34 13.67 1.13 8.08
C GLY A 34 14.89 1.95 7.65
N VAL A 35 14.74 2.81 6.64
CA VAL A 35 15.82 3.71 6.22
C VAL A 35 16.16 4.76 7.28
N LEU A 36 15.18 5.28 8.03
CA LEU A 36 15.44 6.20 9.14
C LEU A 36 16.12 5.49 10.33
N ALA A 37 15.76 4.24 10.60
CA ALA A 37 16.35 3.46 11.69
C ALA A 37 17.79 3.01 11.39
N ASP A 38 18.03 2.53 10.17
CA ASP A 38 19.30 1.89 9.79
C ASP A 38 20.25 2.83 9.01
N GLY A 39 19.74 3.87 8.36
CA GLY A 39 20.50 4.70 7.42
C GLY A 39 20.59 6.19 7.77
N ALA A 40 19.67 6.73 8.57
CA ALA A 40 19.71 8.14 8.95
C ALA A 40 20.60 8.36 10.18
N GLY A 41 21.63 9.21 10.04
CA GLY A 41 22.50 9.63 11.15
C GLY A 41 23.90 9.01 11.16
N THR A 42 24.24 8.10 10.24
CA THR A 42 25.58 7.49 10.17
C THR A 42 26.65 8.38 9.50
N GLY A 43 26.21 9.48 8.86
CA GLY A 43 27.09 10.42 8.14
C GLY A 43 27.67 9.90 6.83
N ARG A 44 27.31 8.68 6.39
CA ARG A 44 27.80 8.07 5.14
C ARG A 44 26.67 7.86 4.14
N PRO A 45 26.75 8.42 2.92
CA PRO A 45 25.71 8.26 1.90
C PRO A 45 25.47 6.82 1.47
N ALA A 46 26.49 5.97 1.55
CA ALA A 46 26.40 4.56 1.15
C ALA A 46 25.48 3.73 2.07
N ASP A 47 25.37 4.11 3.35
CA ASP A 47 24.54 3.38 4.32
C ASP A 47 23.05 3.53 4.01
N PHE A 48 22.64 4.69 3.47
CA PHE A 48 21.28 4.92 2.97
C PHE A 48 20.90 3.92 1.87
N TYR A 49 21.75 3.76 0.84
CA TYR A 49 21.47 2.82 -0.25
C TYR A 49 21.50 1.37 0.22
N ARG A 50 22.34 1.05 1.20
CA ARG A 50 22.44 -0.29 1.78
C ARG A 50 21.21 -0.63 2.62
N ALA A 51 20.73 0.31 3.43
CA ALA A 51 19.48 0.20 4.18
C ALA A 51 18.29 0.07 3.23
N LEU A 52 18.22 0.91 2.20
CA LEU A 52 17.18 0.83 1.17
C LEU A 52 17.16 -0.57 0.50
N GLY A 53 18.32 -1.06 0.07
CA GLY A 53 18.43 -2.38 -0.55
C GLY A 53 17.98 -3.52 0.37
N ARG A 54 18.34 -3.45 1.65
CA ARG A 54 17.90 -4.41 2.67
C ARG A 54 16.40 -4.40 2.82
N GLU A 55 15.81 -3.23 3.05
CA GLU A 55 14.37 -3.09 3.31
C GLU A 55 13.50 -3.47 2.13
N LEU A 56 13.99 -3.25 0.90
CA LEU A 56 13.33 -3.71 -0.33
C LEU A 56 13.28 -5.24 -0.46
N THR A 57 14.19 -5.96 0.20
CA THR A 57 14.27 -7.43 0.16
C THR A 57 13.78 -8.11 1.43
N ASP A 58 13.39 -7.35 2.46
CA ASP A 58 12.93 -7.91 3.73
C ASP A 58 11.56 -8.57 3.57
N ALA A 59 11.50 -9.88 3.83
CA ALA A 59 10.27 -10.67 3.79
C ALA A 59 9.21 -10.16 4.78
N THR A 60 9.62 -9.56 5.90
CA THR A 60 8.72 -8.99 6.90
C THR A 60 7.98 -7.78 6.34
N ASN A 61 8.69 -6.88 5.64
CA ASN A 61 8.08 -5.72 5.00
C ASN A 61 7.05 -6.15 3.95
N TRP A 62 7.41 -7.11 3.11
CA TRP A 62 6.50 -7.64 2.10
C TRP A 62 5.29 -8.36 2.71
N THR A 63 5.46 -9.01 3.86
CA THR A 63 4.33 -9.59 4.61
C THR A 63 3.38 -8.51 5.08
N VAL A 64 3.89 -7.41 5.66
CA VAL A 64 3.05 -6.29 6.09
C VAL A 64 2.33 -5.65 4.91
N VAL A 65 3.01 -5.42 3.78
CA VAL A 65 2.40 -4.89 2.56
C VAL A 65 1.25 -5.79 2.08
N ALA A 66 1.45 -7.11 2.03
CA ALA A 66 0.44 -8.06 1.63
C ALA A 66 -0.77 -8.08 2.58
N VAL A 67 -0.52 -8.04 3.90
CA VAL A 67 -1.58 -7.96 4.91
C VAL A 67 -2.36 -6.66 4.79
N SER A 68 -1.68 -5.52 4.62
CA SER A 68 -2.35 -4.22 4.41
C SER A 68 -3.21 -4.21 3.14
N ALA A 69 -2.75 -4.85 2.06
CA ALA A 69 -3.53 -5.03 0.85
C ALA A 69 -4.81 -5.83 1.10
N LEU A 70 -4.69 -6.96 1.82
CA LEU A 70 -5.81 -7.81 2.19
C LEU A 70 -6.81 -7.06 3.08
N VAL A 71 -6.34 -6.31 4.07
CA VAL A 71 -7.19 -5.48 4.93
C VAL A 71 -7.95 -4.45 4.09
N GLY A 72 -7.28 -3.76 3.17
CA GLY A 72 -7.92 -2.80 2.26
C GLY A 72 -9.01 -3.44 1.38
N ALA A 73 -8.75 -4.64 0.85
CA ALA A 73 -9.73 -5.40 0.07
C ALA A 73 -10.96 -5.80 0.94
N VAL A 74 -10.72 -6.33 2.14
CA VAL A 74 -11.77 -6.78 3.06
C VAL A 74 -12.65 -5.61 3.51
N VAL A 75 -12.05 -4.49 3.90
CA VAL A 75 -12.81 -3.28 4.30
C VAL A 75 -13.73 -2.82 3.18
N THR A 76 -13.24 -2.81 1.94
CA THR A 76 -14.04 -2.39 0.79
C THR A 76 -15.15 -3.39 0.46
N ALA A 77 -14.88 -4.69 0.58
CA ALA A 77 -15.89 -5.74 0.38
C ALA A 77 -17.01 -5.65 1.44
N VAL A 78 -16.66 -5.42 2.70
CA VAL A 78 -17.63 -5.22 3.79
C VAL A 78 -18.45 -3.96 3.57
N ALA A 79 -17.81 -2.84 3.20
CA ALA A 79 -18.52 -1.60 2.89
C ALA A 79 -19.49 -1.77 1.70
N ALA A 80 -19.08 -2.50 0.67
CA ALA A 80 -19.94 -2.84 -0.47
C ALA A 80 -21.12 -3.74 -0.07
N LEU A 81 -20.94 -4.65 0.90
CA LEU A 81 -22.02 -5.49 1.41
C LEU A 81 -23.02 -4.68 2.24
N LEU A 82 -22.54 -3.79 3.11
CA LEU A 82 -23.38 -2.95 3.96
C LEU A 82 -24.20 -1.95 3.15
N THR A 83 -23.62 -1.36 2.10
CA THR A 83 -24.34 -0.44 1.18
C THR A 83 -25.36 -1.14 0.28
N ARG A 84 -25.32 -2.47 0.20
CA ARG A 84 -26.30 -3.28 -0.54
C ARG A 84 -27.45 -3.82 0.31
N ARG A 85 -27.44 -3.59 1.62
CA ARG A 85 -28.58 -3.96 2.47
C ARG A 85 -29.73 -2.96 2.23
N PRO A 86 -30.96 -3.45 1.98
CA PRO A 86 -32.14 -2.62 1.70
C PRO A 86 -32.59 -1.82 2.93
#